data_AF-A0A9W7KX90-F1
#
_entry.id   AF-A0A9W7KX90-F1
#
_cell.length_a   1.000
_cell.length_b   1.000
_cell.length_c   1.000
_cell.angle_alpha   90.00
_cell.angle_beta   90.00
_cell.angle_gamma   90.00
#
_symmetry.space_group_name_H-M   'P 1'
#
loop_
_entity.id
_entity.type
_entity.pdbx_description
1 polymer ?
#
loop_
_entity_poly.entity_id
_entity_poly.type
_entity_poly.pdbx_seq_one_letter_code
_entity_poly.pdbx_strand_id
1 'polypeptide(L)'
;MPAVPLSQQTQAQLKAKYEASAGEGKTDDDINAELSENLPAIILFNQIDEDRSGAIDKKELKKCLMSMPKKKPVEPEGGWPEGGPPKFVPFDEIVDSLDTDKDDQITLEEWLANLSSLPGLKMAITGALDAETGKITGYVSLEQRLDNLLAEKAKIESEIDAIRGKIGSAGITVFRQIDIDHDGTVSQKELLRVLKVLPRPKGVKGPKVSIEDLAATLDVNGDGAISEDEWIAQIDALPALKASIEEAIDPATGKIIGYRSLEQQLWKLQKNVTDLEARIAGGEEGLEEELEKRKKAAQKLVDKGIQPEAFEEEEAAK
;
A
#
# COMPACT_ATOMS: atom_id res chain seq x y z
N MET A 1 -38.69 -8.54 1.55
CA MET A 1 -37.24 -8.60 1.81
C MET A 1 -36.55 -8.99 0.52
N PRO A 2 -35.54 -8.26 0.02
CA PRO A 2 -34.73 -8.76 -1.09
C PRO A 2 -33.90 -9.96 -0.61
N ALA A 3 -33.74 -10.93 -1.48
CA ALA A 3 -33.18 -12.23 -1.15
C ALA A 3 -31.66 -12.23 -1.34
N VAL A 4 -30.91 -12.38 -0.24
CA VAL A 4 -29.58 -12.97 -0.34
C VAL A 4 -29.79 -14.35 -0.99
N PRO A 5 -29.21 -14.63 -2.17
CA PRO A 5 -29.44 -15.89 -2.84
C PRO A 5 -28.88 -17.04 -2.00
N LEU A 6 -29.70 -18.05 -1.76
CA LEU A 6 -29.27 -19.27 -1.07
C LEU A 6 -28.32 -20.08 -1.96
N SER A 7 -27.32 -20.71 -1.36
CA SER A 7 -26.42 -21.64 -2.03
C SER A 7 -27.19 -22.85 -2.56
N GLN A 8 -26.64 -23.55 -3.55
CA GLN A 8 -27.27 -24.77 -4.07
C GLN A 8 -27.39 -25.86 -2.99
N GLN A 9 -26.42 -25.96 -2.08
CA GLN A 9 -26.44 -26.92 -0.98
C GLN A 9 -27.57 -26.59 0.02
N THR A 10 -27.67 -25.33 0.45
CA THR A 10 -28.75 -24.89 1.36
C THR A 10 -30.12 -25.07 0.73
N GLN A 11 -30.27 -24.78 -0.57
CA GLN A 11 -31.52 -25.06 -1.29
C GLN A 11 -31.85 -26.56 -1.34
N ALA A 12 -30.85 -27.41 -1.53
CA ALA A 12 -31.04 -28.87 -1.54
C ALA A 12 -31.44 -29.41 -0.16
N GLN A 13 -30.81 -28.94 0.93
CA GLN A 13 -31.17 -29.29 2.31
C GLN A 13 -32.61 -28.86 2.65
N LEU A 14 -32.99 -27.62 2.31
CA LEU A 14 -34.36 -27.13 2.52
C LEU A 14 -35.38 -27.96 1.72
N LYS A 15 -35.05 -28.34 0.49
CA LYS A 15 -35.91 -29.19 -0.34
C LYS A 15 -36.08 -30.58 0.29
N ALA A 16 -34.99 -31.21 0.75
CA ALA A 16 -35.06 -32.49 1.43
C ALA A 16 -35.92 -32.43 2.70
N LYS A 17 -35.79 -31.35 3.48
CA LYS A 17 -36.60 -31.10 4.68
C LYS A 17 -38.08 -30.90 4.35
N TYR A 18 -38.40 -30.20 3.26
CA TYR A 18 -39.76 -30.06 2.76
C TYR A 18 -40.35 -31.43 2.36
N GLU A 19 -39.62 -32.24 1.60
CA GLU A 19 -40.06 -33.58 1.16
C GLU A 19 -40.30 -34.51 2.36
N ALA A 20 -39.44 -34.48 3.38
CA ALA A 20 -39.62 -35.24 4.62
C ALA A 20 -40.89 -34.80 5.38
N SER A 21 -41.08 -33.49 5.54
CA SER A 21 -42.24 -32.93 6.25
C SER A 21 -43.57 -33.22 5.54
N ALA A 22 -43.57 -33.17 4.21
CA ALA A 22 -44.71 -33.57 3.39
C ALA A 22 -45.01 -35.08 3.51
N GLY A 23 -43.96 -35.91 3.61
CA GLY A 23 -44.07 -37.35 3.89
C GLY A 23 -44.67 -37.67 5.26
N GLU A 24 -44.50 -36.79 6.24
CA GLU A 24 -45.13 -36.85 7.57
C GLU A 24 -46.58 -36.32 7.59
N GLY A 25 -47.08 -35.81 6.46
CA GLY A 25 -48.46 -35.34 6.30
C GLY A 25 -48.70 -33.88 6.70
N LYS A 26 -47.64 -33.07 6.89
CA LYS A 26 -47.80 -31.61 7.08
C LYS A 26 -48.28 -30.95 5.78
N THR A 27 -49.09 -29.90 5.90
CA THR A 27 -49.55 -29.15 4.74
C THR A 27 -48.50 -28.16 4.25
N ASP A 28 -48.62 -27.71 3.00
CA ASP A 28 -47.75 -26.67 2.44
C ASP A 28 -47.81 -25.37 3.26
N ASP A 29 -48.97 -25.02 3.79
CA ASP A 29 -49.16 -23.84 4.63
C ASP A 29 -48.41 -23.97 5.96
N ASP A 30 -48.43 -25.16 6.59
CA ASP A 30 -47.69 -25.42 7.83
C ASP A 30 -46.17 -25.33 7.61
N ILE A 31 -45.68 -25.92 6.50
CA ILE A 31 -44.25 -25.90 6.18
C ILE A 31 -43.79 -24.47 5.82
N ASN A 32 -44.59 -23.72 5.08
CA ASN A 32 -44.29 -22.32 4.76
C ASN A 32 -44.29 -21.44 6.01
N ALA A 33 -45.19 -21.67 6.96
CA ALA A 33 -45.18 -20.97 8.24
C ALA A 33 -43.87 -21.24 9.02
N GLU A 34 -43.47 -22.51 9.16
CA GLU A 34 -42.22 -22.90 9.82
C GLU A 34 -40.97 -22.31 9.14
N LEU A 35 -40.92 -22.32 7.80
CA LEU A 35 -39.83 -21.73 7.02
C LEU A 35 -39.77 -20.21 7.19
N SER A 36 -40.92 -19.55 7.25
CA SER A 36 -41.00 -18.10 7.42
C SER A 36 -40.52 -17.65 8.82
N GLU A 37 -40.82 -18.43 9.86
CA GLU A 37 -40.36 -18.18 11.22
C GLU A 37 -38.83 -18.31 11.34
N ASN A 38 -38.26 -19.28 10.62
CA ASN A 38 -36.83 -19.56 10.61
C ASN A 38 -36.05 -18.80 9.53
N LEU A 39 -36.71 -18.00 8.70
CA LEU A 39 -36.10 -17.33 7.55
C LEU A 39 -34.87 -16.48 7.93
N PRO A 40 -34.86 -15.69 9.03
CA PRO A 40 -33.66 -14.98 9.45
C PRO A 40 -32.49 -15.92 9.79
N ALA A 41 -32.76 -17.05 10.43
CA ALA A 41 -31.75 -18.03 10.79
C ALA A 41 -31.16 -18.73 9.56
N ILE A 42 -31.99 -19.01 8.54
CA ILE A 42 -31.57 -19.60 7.26
C ILE A 42 -30.71 -18.62 6.46
N ILE A 43 -31.12 -17.35 6.37
CA ILE A 43 -30.37 -16.29 5.68
C ILE A 43 -29.00 -16.09 6.33
N LEU A 44 -28.93 -16.20 7.66
CA LEU A 44 -27.67 -16.14 8.39
C LEU A 44 -26.79 -17.34 8.08
N PHE A 45 -27.34 -18.56 8.18
CA PHE A 45 -26.61 -19.80 7.93
C PHE A 45 -25.87 -19.74 6.60
N ASN A 46 -26.59 -19.35 5.54
CA ASN A 46 -26.05 -19.20 4.19
C ASN A 46 -24.99 -18.09 4.04
N GLN A 47 -24.96 -17.11 4.92
CA GLN A 47 -23.93 -16.06 4.91
C GLN A 47 -22.69 -16.44 5.71
N ILE A 48 -22.86 -17.30 6.73
CA ILE A 48 -21.77 -17.78 7.57
C ILE A 48 -20.99 -18.87 6.85
N ASP A 49 -21.68 -19.77 6.14
CA ASP A 49 -21.13 -20.81 5.27
C ASP A 49 -20.44 -20.15 4.04
N GLU A 50 -19.19 -19.74 4.22
CA GLU A 50 -18.42 -19.00 3.21
C GLU A 50 -17.98 -19.94 2.08
N ASP A 51 -17.63 -21.17 2.43
CA ASP A 51 -17.17 -22.18 1.49
C ASP A 51 -18.31 -22.91 0.76
N ARG A 52 -19.55 -22.68 1.19
CA ARG A 52 -20.78 -23.28 0.64
C ARG A 52 -20.79 -24.79 0.75
N SER A 53 -20.18 -25.31 1.80
CA SER A 53 -20.17 -26.74 2.14
C SER A 53 -21.57 -27.24 2.50
N GLY A 54 -22.46 -26.34 2.94
CA GLY A 54 -23.76 -26.70 3.51
C GLY A 54 -23.70 -26.98 5.02
N ALA A 55 -22.58 -26.67 5.66
CA ALA A 55 -22.40 -26.72 7.10
C ALA A 55 -21.63 -25.47 7.57
N ILE A 56 -21.71 -25.14 8.87
CA ILE A 56 -20.92 -24.08 9.48
C ILE A 56 -19.79 -24.70 10.29
N ASP A 57 -18.55 -24.32 10.01
CA ASP A 57 -17.41 -24.70 10.84
C ASP A 57 -17.19 -23.73 12.03
N LYS A 58 -16.35 -24.17 12.98
CA LYS A 58 -16.03 -23.37 14.18
C LYS A 58 -15.39 -22.01 13.85
N LYS A 59 -14.64 -21.88 12.76
CA LYS A 59 -13.98 -20.62 12.34
C LYS A 59 -15.00 -19.66 11.75
N GLU A 60 -15.89 -20.14 10.89
CA GLU A 60 -16.96 -19.38 10.27
C GLU A 60 -17.90 -18.81 11.34
N LEU A 61 -18.37 -19.65 12.27
CA LEU A 61 -19.21 -19.19 13.38
C LEU A 61 -18.48 -18.15 14.24
N LYS A 62 -17.22 -18.41 14.59
CA LYS A 62 -16.42 -17.47 15.40
C LYS A 62 -16.24 -16.13 14.70
N LYS A 63 -15.98 -16.13 13.40
CA LYS A 63 -15.79 -14.93 12.60
C LYS A 63 -17.06 -14.09 12.56
N CYS A 64 -18.20 -14.73 12.31
CA CYS A 64 -19.51 -14.08 12.35
C CYS A 64 -19.80 -13.45 13.71
N LEU A 65 -19.63 -14.20 14.81
CA LEU A 65 -19.87 -13.66 16.15
C LEU A 65 -18.94 -12.50 16.51
N MET A 66 -17.70 -12.51 16.04
CA MET A 66 -16.73 -11.43 16.28
C MET A 66 -17.01 -10.17 15.47
N SER A 67 -17.69 -10.28 14.32
CA SER A 67 -18.07 -9.13 13.50
C SER A 67 -19.37 -8.47 13.93
N MET A 68 -20.19 -9.17 14.71
CA MET A 68 -21.47 -8.62 15.18
C MET A 68 -21.25 -7.39 16.06
N PRO A 69 -22.18 -6.41 16.05
CA PRO A 69 -22.10 -5.25 16.91
C PRO A 69 -22.05 -5.67 18.38
N LYS A 70 -21.02 -5.24 19.11
CA LYS A 70 -20.86 -5.50 20.57
C LYS A 70 -21.81 -4.67 21.45
N LYS A 71 -23.01 -4.36 20.94
CA LYS A 71 -24.03 -3.62 21.69
C LYS A 71 -24.65 -4.55 22.73
N LYS A 72 -24.88 -4.05 23.94
CA LYS A 72 -25.61 -4.82 24.95
C LYS A 72 -27.01 -5.15 24.43
N PRO A 73 -27.55 -6.35 24.70
CA PRO A 73 -28.91 -6.71 24.34
C PRO A 73 -29.88 -5.63 24.84
N VAL A 74 -30.70 -5.09 23.93
CA VAL A 74 -31.75 -4.14 24.28
C VAL A 74 -33.00 -4.95 24.63
N GLU A 75 -33.70 -4.55 25.69
CA GLU A 75 -34.94 -5.21 26.11
C GLU A 75 -36.00 -5.08 25.01
N PRO A 76 -36.63 -6.20 24.58
CA PRO A 76 -37.64 -6.16 23.55
C PRO A 76 -38.94 -5.50 24.06
N GLU A 77 -39.74 -5.01 23.12
CA GLU A 77 -41.05 -4.41 23.41
C GLU A 77 -42.00 -5.50 23.95
N GLY A 78 -42.20 -5.51 25.27
CA GLY A 78 -42.89 -6.60 25.99
C GLY A 78 -42.10 -7.23 27.14
N GLY A 79 -40.83 -6.84 27.31
CA GLY A 79 -39.96 -7.31 28.38
C GLY A 79 -39.25 -8.62 28.05
N TRP A 80 -38.27 -8.99 28.87
CA TRP A 80 -37.49 -10.21 28.65
C TRP A 80 -38.34 -11.49 28.78
N PRO A 81 -38.12 -12.51 27.92
CA PRO A 81 -38.88 -13.78 27.96
C PRO A 81 -38.85 -14.49 29.32
N GLU A 82 -37.75 -14.36 30.07
CA GLU A 82 -37.56 -14.96 31.41
C GLU A 82 -37.48 -13.92 32.53
N GLY A 83 -37.96 -12.69 32.28
CA GLY A 83 -37.92 -11.60 33.28
C GLY A 83 -36.53 -11.00 33.53
N GLY A 84 -35.52 -11.37 32.74
CA GLY A 84 -34.19 -10.77 32.77
C GLY A 84 -33.40 -11.00 31.47
N PRO A 85 -32.29 -10.26 31.25
CA PRO A 85 -31.49 -10.38 30.04
C PRO A 85 -30.95 -11.81 29.86
N PRO A 86 -30.75 -12.27 28.60
CA PRO A 86 -30.22 -13.60 28.32
C PRO A 86 -28.88 -13.80 29.02
N LYS A 87 -28.69 -15.00 29.61
CA LYS A 87 -27.41 -15.38 30.21
C LYS A 87 -26.33 -15.41 29.12
N PHE A 88 -25.15 -14.89 29.44
CA PHE A 88 -23.99 -15.03 28.58
C PHE A 88 -23.57 -16.50 28.50
N VAL A 89 -23.42 -17.02 27.29
CA VAL A 89 -22.95 -18.38 26.99
C VAL A 89 -21.55 -18.28 26.38
N PRO A 90 -20.53 -18.95 26.95
CA PRO A 90 -19.21 -19.04 26.35
C PRO A 90 -19.23 -19.63 24.93
N PHE A 91 -18.26 -19.27 24.10
CA PHE A 91 -18.21 -19.70 22.70
C PHE A 91 -18.20 -21.22 22.54
N ASP A 92 -17.42 -21.94 23.35
CA ASP A 92 -17.36 -23.41 23.25
C ASP A 92 -18.69 -24.06 23.66
N GLU A 93 -19.41 -23.50 24.64
CA GLU A 93 -20.76 -23.96 24.99
C GLU A 93 -21.77 -23.69 23.88
N ILE A 94 -21.63 -22.57 23.14
CA ILE A 94 -22.44 -22.30 21.94
C ILE A 94 -22.18 -23.37 20.87
N VAL A 95 -20.91 -23.65 20.56
CA VAL A 95 -20.53 -24.67 19.56
C VAL A 95 -21.08 -26.03 19.98
N ASP A 96 -20.82 -26.48 21.21
CA ASP A 96 -21.28 -27.78 21.73
C ASP A 96 -22.82 -27.92 21.72
N SER A 97 -23.56 -26.80 21.82
CA SER A 97 -25.02 -26.82 21.74
C SER A 97 -25.55 -26.85 20.30
N LEU A 98 -24.78 -26.34 19.34
CA LEU A 98 -25.16 -26.29 17.93
C LEU A 98 -24.68 -27.51 17.15
N ASP A 99 -23.55 -28.10 17.53
CA ASP A 99 -22.95 -29.32 16.98
C ASP A 99 -23.31 -30.50 17.89
N THR A 100 -24.45 -31.13 17.60
CA THR A 100 -25.05 -32.11 18.53
C THR A 100 -24.35 -33.46 18.42
N ASP A 101 -23.97 -33.85 17.21
CA ASP A 101 -23.28 -35.11 16.96
C ASP A 101 -21.75 -35.03 17.11
N LYS A 102 -21.21 -33.81 17.27
CA LYS A 102 -19.81 -33.52 17.56
C LYS A 102 -18.88 -33.90 16.40
N ASP A 103 -19.33 -33.68 15.18
CA ASP A 103 -18.56 -33.92 13.97
C ASP A 103 -17.78 -32.68 13.48
N ASP A 104 -17.76 -31.61 14.28
CA ASP A 104 -17.18 -30.30 14.01
C ASP A 104 -17.87 -29.51 12.86
N GLN A 105 -19.04 -29.97 12.39
CA GLN A 105 -19.85 -29.33 11.36
C GLN A 105 -21.27 -29.07 11.85
N ILE A 106 -21.62 -27.79 12.01
CA ILE A 106 -22.99 -27.42 12.38
C ILE A 106 -23.85 -27.42 11.11
N THR A 107 -24.66 -28.46 10.94
CA THR A 107 -25.58 -28.57 9.80
C THR A 107 -26.76 -27.59 9.89
N LEU A 108 -27.48 -27.36 8.78
CA LEU A 108 -28.68 -26.50 8.80
C LEU A 108 -29.75 -27.06 9.75
N GLU A 109 -29.88 -28.38 9.81
CA GLU A 109 -30.80 -29.07 10.71
C GLU A 109 -30.47 -28.79 12.17
N GLU A 110 -29.22 -29.01 12.60
CA GLU A 110 -28.81 -28.77 13.98
C GLU A 110 -28.84 -27.28 14.33
N TRP A 111 -28.43 -26.42 13.40
CA TRP A 111 -28.54 -24.97 13.53
C TRP A 111 -29.98 -24.57 13.87
N LEU A 112 -30.97 -24.99 13.07
CA LEU A 112 -32.37 -24.62 13.29
C LEU A 112 -32.97 -25.26 14.54
N ALA A 113 -32.63 -26.52 14.82
CA ALA A 113 -33.14 -27.24 15.99
C ALA A 113 -32.65 -26.60 17.30
N ASN A 114 -31.38 -26.22 17.35
CA ASN A 114 -30.74 -25.80 18.59
C ASN A 114 -30.71 -24.29 18.80
N LEU A 115 -30.98 -23.46 17.77
CA LEU A 115 -30.96 -22.00 17.92
C LEU A 115 -31.96 -21.47 18.97
N SER A 116 -33.09 -22.17 19.11
CA SER A 116 -34.11 -21.84 20.12
C SER A 116 -33.60 -22.00 21.57
N SER A 117 -32.65 -22.91 21.80
CA SER A 117 -32.02 -23.14 23.10
C SER A 117 -31.03 -22.03 23.49
N LEU A 118 -30.64 -21.19 22.53
CA LEU A 118 -29.72 -20.07 22.71
C LEU A 118 -30.43 -18.72 22.46
N PRO A 119 -31.29 -18.25 23.37
CA PRO A 119 -32.08 -17.04 23.17
C PRO A 119 -31.20 -15.79 22.96
N GLY A 120 -30.05 -15.72 23.64
CA GLY A 120 -29.08 -14.63 23.44
C GLY A 120 -28.48 -14.60 22.05
N LEU A 121 -28.14 -15.77 21.49
CA LEU A 121 -27.63 -15.88 20.13
C LEU A 121 -28.72 -15.54 19.10
N LYS A 122 -29.93 -16.09 19.27
CA LYS A 122 -31.09 -15.79 18.42
C LYS A 122 -31.36 -14.28 18.34
N MET A 123 -31.34 -13.58 19.48
CA MET A 123 -31.51 -12.11 19.52
C MET A 123 -30.36 -11.35 18.87
N ALA A 124 -29.10 -11.79 19.08
CA ALA A 124 -27.95 -11.15 18.45
C ALA A 124 -28.02 -11.24 16.93
N ILE A 125 -28.43 -12.41 16.42
CA ILE A 125 -28.61 -12.69 15.00
C ILE A 125 -29.70 -11.82 14.39
N THR A 126 -30.90 -11.81 14.98
CA THR A 126 -32.02 -11.03 14.45
C THR A 126 -31.76 -9.53 14.49
N GLY A 127 -31.05 -9.05 15.52
CA GLY A 127 -30.66 -7.64 15.63
C GLY A 127 -29.49 -7.23 14.72
N ALA A 128 -28.65 -8.17 14.29
CA ALA A 128 -27.54 -7.89 13.39
C ALA A 128 -27.95 -7.92 11.91
N LEU A 129 -29.05 -8.59 11.56
CA LEU A 129 -29.56 -8.64 10.20
C LEU A 129 -30.16 -7.30 9.79
N ASP A 130 -29.65 -6.74 8.71
CA ASP A 130 -30.21 -5.56 8.08
C ASP A 130 -31.52 -5.95 7.37
N ALA A 131 -32.62 -5.31 7.77
CA ALA A 131 -33.96 -5.66 7.29
C ALA A 131 -34.16 -5.39 5.79
N GLU A 132 -33.40 -4.44 5.23
CA GLU A 132 -33.49 -4.09 3.82
C GLU A 132 -32.64 -4.98 2.93
N THR A 133 -31.47 -5.43 3.37
CA THR A 133 -30.54 -6.19 2.51
C THR A 133 -30.46 -7.67 2.86
N GLY A 134 -30.96 -8.06 4.05
CA GLY A 134 -30.78 -9.39 4.61
C GLY A 134 -29.35 -9.71 5.02
N LYS A 135 -28.42 -8.73 4.94
CA LYS A 135 -27.00 -8.94 5.27
C LYS A 135 -26.74 -8.76 6.76
N ILE A 136 -25.73 -9.47 7.27
CA ILE A 136 -25.26 -9.29 8.64
C ILE A 136 -24.49 -7.97 8.74
N THR A 137 -24.98 -7.05 9.54
CA THR A 137 -24.38 -5.74 9.78
C THR A 137 -22.98 -5.91 10.38
N GLY A 138 -21.97 -5.37 9.68
CA GLY A 138 -20.57 -5.42 10.13
C GLY A 138 -19.83 -6.71 9.78
N TYR A 139 -20.51 -7.74 9.29
CA TYR A 139 -19.86 -8.93 8.74
C TYR A 139 -19.39 -8.67 7.32
N VAL A 140 -18.15 -9.08 7.04
CA VAL A 140 -17.52 -8.99 5.72
C VAL A 140 -16.87 -10.34 5.46
N SER A 141 -17.27 -10.98 4.35
CA SER A 141 -16.69 -12.28 3.99
C SER A 141 -15.21 -12.17 3.65
N LEU A 142 -14.47 -13.29 3.61
CA LEU A 142 -13.06 -13.25 3.22
C LEU A 142 -12.88 -12.71 1.80
N GLU A 143 -13.79 -13.07 0.89
CA GLU A 143 -13.79 -12.63 -0.51
C GLU A 143 -14.01 -11.11 -0.58
N GLN A 144 -15.02 -10.60 0.11
CA GLN A 144 -15.29 -9.17 0.14
C GLN A 144 -14.14 -8.38 0.79
N ARG A 145 -13.47 -8.97 1.80
CA ARG A 145 -12.28 -8.39 2.41
C ARG A 145 -11.11 -8.36 1.44
N LEU A 146 -10.92 -9.41 0.64
CA LEU A 146 -9.90 -9.46 -0.40
C LEU A 146 -10.17 -8.39 -1.47
N ASP A 147 -11.40 -8.24 -1.93
CA ASP A 147 -11.77 -7.19 -2.89
C ASP A 147 -11.49 -5.79 -2.35
N ASN A 148 -11.83 -5.53 -1.09
CA ASN A 148 -11.52 -4.26 -0.44
C ASN A 148 -10.00 -4.01 -0.38
N LEU A 149 -9.20 -5.03 -0.03
CA LEU A 149 -7.74 -4.93 0.00
C LEU A 149 -7.14 -4.73 -1.40
N LEU A 150 -7.69 -5.37 -2.42
CA LEU A 150 -7.27 -5.18 -3.81
C LEU A 150 -7.58 -3.76 -4.30
N ALA A 151 -8.74 -3.22 -3.94
CA ALA A 151 -9.10 -1.83 -4.27
C ALA A 151 -8.18 -0.82 -3.55
N GLU A 152 -7.87 -1.06 -2.27
CA GLU A 152 -6.93 -0.24 -1.51
C GLU A 152 -5.52 -0.31 -2.10
N LYS A 153 -5.05 -1.51 -2.47
CA LYS A 153 -3.78 -1.72 -3.16
C LYS A 153 -3.72 -0.92 -4.46
N ALA A 154 -4.75 -0.98 -5.29
CA ALA A 154 -4.81 -0.23 -6.55
C ALA A 154 -4.73 1.29 -6.33
N LYS A 155 -5.37 1.79 -5.26
CA LYS A 155 -5.28 3.21 -4.88
C LYS A 155 -3.86 3.60 -4.48
N ILE A 156 -3.21 2.80 -3.64
CA ILE A 156 -1.81 3.02 -3.22
C ILE A 156 -0.88 2.99 -4.43
N GLU A 157 -1.06 2.04 -5.35
CA GLU A 157 -0.27 1.96 -6.59
C GLU A 157 -0.42 3.22 -7.44
N SER A 158 -1.64 3.73 -7.60
CA SER A 158 -1.89 5.00 -8.29
C SER A 158 -1.25 6.21 -7.59
N GLU A 159 -1.25 6.26 -6.25
CA GLU A 159 -0.60 7.32 -5.49
C GLU A 159 0.93 7.24 -5.63
N ILE A 160 1.50 6.02 -5.61
CA ILE A 160 2.93 5.79 -5.86
C ILE A 160 3.31 6.24 -7.27
N ASP A 161 2.52 5.93 -8.28
CA ASP A 161 2.81 6.36 -9.66
C ASP A 161 2.69 7.88 -9.82
N ALA A 162 1.75 8.53 -9.14
CA ALA A 162 1.67 9.99 -9.11
C ALA A 162 2.90 10.62 -8.41
N ILE A 163 3.36 10.03 -7.30
CA ILE A 163 4.58 10.46 -6.61
C ILE A 163 5.82 10.22 -7.48
N ARG A 164 5.91 9.07 -8.15
CA ARG A 164 6.98 8.77 -9.11
C ARG A 164 6.97 9.73 -10.28
N GLY A 165 5.80 10.13 -10.79
CA GLY A 165 5.68 11.17 -11.80
C GLY A 165 6.20 12.52 -11.33
N LYS A 166 5.99 12.88 -10.06
CA LYS A 166 6.55 14.09 -9.43
C LYS A 166 8.06 14.00 -9.17
N ILE A 167 8.57 12.80 -8.87
CA ILE A 167 10.02 12.54 -8.67
C ILE A 167 10.75 12.37 -10.01
N GLY A 168 10.05 11.95 -11.07
CA GLY A 168 10.62 11.52 -12.34
C GLY A 168 10.78 12.60 -13.41
N SER A 169 10.33 13.84 -13.21
CA SER A 169 10.56 14.91 -14.19
C SER A 169 11.98 15.47 -14.11
N ALA A 170 12.56 15.54 -12.91
CA ALA A 170 13.93 15.91 -12.57
C ALA A 170 13.96 16.10 -11.05
N GLY A 171 13.64 15.07 -10.27
CA GLY A 171 13.17 15.23 -8.89
C GLY A 171 14.21 15.62 -7.84
N ILE A 172 13.76 15.53 -6.58
CA ILE A 172 14.51 15.80 -5.34
C ILE A 172 15.90 15.12 -5.33
N THR A 173 16.02 13.91 -5.87
CA THR A 173 17.30 13.20 -5.94
C THR A 173 18.32 13.94 -6.81
N VAL A 174 17.88 14.48 -7.96
CA VAL A 174 18.72 15.28 -8.84
C VAL A 174 19.02 16.62 -8.19
N PHE A 175 18.02 17.28 -7.59
CA PHE A 175 18.23 18.53 -6.84
C PHE A 175 19.32 18.37 -5.77
N ARG A 176 19.20 17.37 -4.89
CA ARG A 176 20.18 17.06 -3.84
C ARG A 176 21.55 16.64 -4.38
N GLN A 177 21.58 16.09 -5.59
CA GLN A 177 22.85 15.75 -6.23
C GLN A 177 23.53 17.02 -6.78
N ILE A 178 22.76 18.01 -7.24
CA ILE A 178 23.26 19.29 -7.74
C ILE A 178 23.67 20.23 -6.60
N ASP A 179 22.87 20.29 -5.52
CA ASP A 179 23.16 20.99 -4.26
C ASP A 179 24.35 20.32 -3.57
N ILE A 180 25.53 20.87 -3.86
CA ILE A 180 26.82 20.26 -3.59
C ILE A 180 27.32 20.61 -2.19
N ASP A 181 27.05 21.83 -1.74
CA ASP A 181 27.40 22.25 -0.40
C ASP A 181 26.29 21.98 0.63
N HIS A 182 25.17 21.40 0.19
CA HIS A 182 24.06 20.96 1.01
C HIS A 182 23.45 22.12 1.79
N ASP A 183 23.44 23.30 1.18
CA ASP A 183 22.85 24.51 1.76
C ASP A 183 21.32 24.57 1.56
N GLY A 184 20.75 23.59 0.85
CA GLY A 184 19.33 23.46 0.57
C GLY A 184 18.89 24.27 -0.65
N THR A 185 19.83 24.85 -1.40
CA THR A 185 19.59 25.61 -2.62
C THR A 185 20.54 25.18 -3.73
N VAL A 186 20.20 25.53 -4.97
CA VAL A 186 21.10 25.37 -6.13
C VAL A 186 21.54 26.73 -6.60
N SER A 187 22.85 26.98 -6.47
CA SER A 187 23.50 28.16 -7.01
C SER A 187 23.71 28.05 -8.53
N GLN A 188 23.92 29.19 -9.20
CA GLN A 188 24.27 29.19 -10.63
C GLN A 188 25.54 28.37 -10.95
N LYS A 189 26.49 28.28 -10.01
CA LYS A 189 27.73 27.50 -10.20
C LYS A 189 27.46 26.01 -10.22
N GLU A 190 26.54 25.55 -9.39
CA GLU A 190 26.12 24.15 -9.31
C GLU A 190 25.26 23.77 -10.51
N LEU A 191 24.33 24.65 -10.89
CA LEU A 191 23.58 24.51 -12.13
C LEU A 191 24.51 24.43 -13.35
N LEU A 192 25.56 25.25 -13.41
CA LEU A 192 26.55 25.19 -14.50
C LEU A 192 27.31 23.86 -14.51
N ARG A 193 27.59 23.30 -13.34
CA ARG A 193 28.35 22.06 -13.21
C ARG A 193 27.54 20.89 -13.74
N VAL A 194 26.25 20.81 -13.43
CA VAL A 194 25.39 19.74 -13.95
C VAL A 194 25.17 19.86 -15.45
N LEU A 195 24.95 21.07 -15.97
CA LEU A 195 24.78 21.32 -17.41
C LEU A 195 25.97 20.86 -18.27
N LYS A 196 27.18 20.77 -17.69
CA LYS A 196 28.37 20.27 -18.39
C LYS A 196 28.40 18.74 -18.55
N VAL A 197 27.67 18.02 -17.70
CA VAL A 197 27.61 16.56 -17.69
C VAL A 197 26.38 16.06 -18.47
N LEU A 198 25.30 16.85 -18.47
CA LEU A 198 24.07 16.48 -19.16
C LEU A 198 24.27 16.34 -20.68
N PRO A 199 23.61 15.35 -21.32
CA PRO A 199 23.58 15.22 -22.76
C PRO A 199 22.88 16.42 -23.38
N ARG A 200 23.29 16.79 -24.59
CA ARG A 200 22.59 17.84 -25.34
C ARG A 200 21.20 17.34 -25.70
N PRO A 201 20.14 18.12 -25.45
CA PRO A 201 18.78 17.67 -25.66
C PRO A 201 18.55 17.40 -27.15
N LYS A 202 18.21 16.15 -27.49
CA LYS A 202 17.91 15.75 -28.88
C LYS A 202 16.55 16.35 -29.28
N GLY A 203 16.50 17.05 -30.40
CA GLY A 203 15.24 17.51 -31.00
C GLY A 203 14.69 18.85 -30.51
N VAL A 204 15.33 19.53 -29.55
CA VAL A 204 14.95 20.89 -29.15
C VAL A 204 15.49 21.88 -30.20
N LYS A 205 14.61 22.39 -31.06
CA LYS A 205 14.91 23.50 -31.99
C LYS A 205 14.62 24.81 -31.27
N GLY A 206 15.66 25.53 -30.86
CA GLY A 206 15.54 26.84 -30.21
C GLY A 206 16.87 27.55 -30.07
N PRO A 207 16.88 28.86 -29.76
CA PRO A 207 18.10 29.59 -29.43
C PRO A 207 18.78 28.98 -28.21
N LYS A 208 20.12 29.09 -28.13
CA LYS A 208 20.87 28.70 -26.93
C LYS A 208 20.37 29.55 -25.76
N VAL A 209 19.64 28.93 -24.83
CA VAL A 209 19.25 29.57 -23.58
C VAL A 209 20.51 29.74 -22.74
N SER A 210 20.74 30.95 -22.24
CA SER A 210 21.89 31.23 -21.37
C SER A 210 21.68 30.60 -20.00
N ILE A 211 22.75 30.39 -19.24
CA ILE A 211 22.58 29.85 -17.88
C ILE A 211 21.86 30.86 -16.98
N GLU A 212 22.04 32.14 -17.25
CA GLU A 212 21.37 33.23 -16.58
C GLU A 212 19.85 33.17 -16.80
N ASP A 213 19.41 32.88 -18.03
CA ASP A 213 17.98 32.72 -18.34
C ASP A 213 17.37 31.46 -17.70
N LEU A 214 18.13 30.35 -17.67
CA LEU A 214 17.70 29.12 -16.98
C LEU A 214 17.55 29.36 -15.48
N ALA A 215 18.55 29.98 -14.87
CA ALA A 215 18.54 30.29 -13.44
C ALA A 215 17.39 31.25 -13.10
N ALA A 216 17.19 32.31 -13.90
CA ALA A 216 16.10 33.26 -13.70
C ALA A 216 14.70 32.66 -13.92
N THR A 217 14.58 31.57 -14.70
CA THR A 217 13.30 30.86 -14.85
C THR A 217 13.01 29.95 -13.66
N LEU A 218 14.06 29.38 -13.05
CA LEU A 218 13.94 28.52 -11.88
C LEU A 218 13.77 29.34 -10.59
N ASP A 219 14.51 30.44 -10.43
CA ASP A 219 14.46 31.35 -9.28
C ASP A 219 13.25 32.29 -9.38
N VAL A 220 12.11 31.85 -8.82
CA VAL A 220 10.83 32.56 -8.91
C VAL A 220 10.81 33.77 -7.99
N ASN A 221 11.37 33.63 -6.80
CA ASN A 221 11.34 34.67 -5.78
C ASN A 221 12.43 35.74 -5.99
N GLY A 222 13.43 35.46 -6.83
CA GLY A 222 14.50 36.38 -7.23
C GLY A 222 15.58 36.58 -6.17
N ASP A 223 15.76 35.64 -5.25
CA ASP A 223 16.76 35.73 -4.16
C ASP A 223 18.17 35.31 -4.61
N GLY A 224 18.31 34.81 -5.83
CA GLY A 224 19.56 34.41 -6.45
C GLY A 224 19.96 32.96 -6.19
N ALA A 225 19.12 32.19 -5.50
CA ALA A 225 19.30 30.77 -5.22
C ALA A 225 18.04 29.98 -5.60
N ILE A 226 18.20 28.78 -6.14
CA ILE A 226 17.04 27.97 -6.56
C ILE A 226 16.71 27.00 -5.43
N SER A 227 15.60 27.19 -4.74
CA SER A 227 15.14 26.26 -3.69
C SER A 227 14.61 24.94 -4.26
N GLU A 228 14.50 23.90 -3.42
CA GLU A 228 13.93 22.60 -3.84
C GLU A 228 12.50 22.75 -4.39
N ASP A 229 11.68 23.60 -3.77
CA ASP A 229 10.31 23.87 -4.18
C ASP A 229 10.25 24.57 -5.54
N GLU A 230 11.11 25.57 -5.76
CA GLU A 230 11.22 26.30 -7.03
C GLU A 230 11.70 25.40 -8.16
N TRP A 231 12.71 24.56 -7.89
CA TRP A 231 13.20 23.56 -8.81
C TRP A 231 12.07 22.63 -9.27
N ILE A 232 11.33 22.04 -8.32
CA ILE A 232 10.21 21.13 -8.64
C ILE A 232 9.10 21.86 -9.41
N ALA A 233 8.78 23.09 -9.02
CA ALA A 233 7.70 23.86 -9.63
C ALA A 233 8.02 24.34 -11.06
N GLN A 234 9.28 24.66 -11.35
CA GLN A 234 9.67 25.33 -12.59
C GLN A 234 10.38 24.44 -13.61
N ILE A 235 10.83 23.24 -13.25
CA ILE A 235 11.57 22.38 -14.18
C ILE A 235 10.75 21.97 -15.42
N ASP A 236 9.41 21.89 -15.27
CA ASP A 236 8.50 21.64 -16.40
C ASP A 236 8.38 22.83 -17.37
N ALA A 237 8.65 24.05 -16.90
CA ALA A 237 8.73 25.24 -17.75
C ALA A 237 10.00 25.24 -18.62
N LEU A 238 10.97 24.37 -18.31
CA LEU A 238 12.23 24.20 -19.02
C LEU A 238 12.32 22.80 -19.67
N PRO A 239 11.49 22.51 -20.70
CA PRO A 239 11.39 21.17 -21.28
C PRO A 239 12.71 20.64 -21.85
N ALA A 240 13.60 21.53 -22.29
CA ALA A 240 14.92 21.15 -22.78
C ALA A 240 15.86 20.69 -21.67
N LEU A 241 15.87 21.41 -20.54
CA LEU A 241 16.66 21.04 -19.36
C LEU A 241 16.12 19.74 -18.77
N LYS A 242 14.80 19.65 -18.63
CA LYS A 242 14.08 18.47 -18.17
C LYS A 242 14.45 17.22 -18.98
N ALA A 243 14.31 17.28 -20.31
CA ALA A 243 14.62 16.15 -21.19
C ALA A 243 16.10 15.73 -21.09
N SER A 244 17.02 16.69 -20.98
CA SER A 244 18.44 16.41 -20.77
C SER A 244 18.72 15.71 -19.44
N ILE A 245 18.03 16.10 -18.37
CA ILE A 245 18.13 15.46 -17.06
C ILE A 245 17.55 14.04 -17.12
N GLU A 246 16.35 13.87 -17.67
CA GLU A 246 15.68 12.56 -17.83
C GLU A 246 16.53 11.57 -18.64
N GLU A 247 17.21 12.02 -19.71
CA GLU A 247 18.11 11.17 -20.49
C GLU A 247 19.39 10.77 -19.72
N ALA A 248 19.80 11.55 -18.72
CA ALA A 248 21.02 11.31 -17.94
C ALA A 248 20.78 10.55 -16.63
N ILE A 249 19.53 10.28 -16.26
CA ILE A 249 19.18 9.59 -15.02
C ILE A 249 19.40 8.09 -15.18
N ASP A 250 20.12 7.50 -14.23
CA ASP A 250 20.17 6.05 -14.04
C ASP A 250 18.80 5.53 -13.53
N PRO A 251 18.12 4.61 -14.23
CA PRO A 251 16.79 4.14 -13.86
C PRO A 251 16.71 3.41 -12.51
N ALA A 252 17.82 2.85 -12.03
CA ALA A 252 17.88 2.11 -10.77
C ALA A 252 18.13 3.03 -9.57
N THR A 253 18.97 4.06 -9.74
CA THR A 253 19.38 4.94 -8.62
C THR A 253 18.70 6.31 -8.61
N GLY A 254 18.11 6.74 -9.74
CA GLY A 254 17.52 8.08 -9.87
C GLY A 254 18.55 9.22 -9.87
N LYS A 255 19.85 8.91 -10.00
CA LYS A 255 20.96 9.88 -10.02
C LYS A 255 21.43 10.13 -11.45
N ILE A 256 22.02 11.30 -11.69
CA ILE A 256 22.69 11.63 -12.95
C ILE A 256 23.94 10.77 -13.12
N ILE A 257 24.01 10.02 -14.21
CA ILE A 257 25.14 9.18 -14.59
C ILE A 257 26.39 10.05 -14.79
N GLY A 258 27.51 9.63 -14.19
CA GLY A 258 28.79 10.32 -14.32
C GLY A 258 28.92 11.63 -13.53
N TYR A 259 27.87 12.06 -12.81
CA TYR A 259 27.93 13.24 -11.94
C TYR A 259 28.41 12.88 -10.54
N ARG A 260 29.70 13.13 -10.28
CA ARG A 260 30.35 12.82 -8.99
C ARG A 260 30.05 13.87 -7.92
N SER A 261 29.80 13.43 -6.69
CA SER A 261 29.75 14.29 -5.50
C SER A 261 31.13 14.89 -5.16
N LEU A 262 31.23 15.82 -4.20
CA LEU A 262 32.53 16.37 -3.80
C LEU A 262 33.39 15.33 -3.08
N GLU A 263 32.78 14.44 -2.31
CA GLU A 263 33.42 13.33 -1.61
C GLU A 263 34.05 12.37 -2.61
N GLN A 264 33.29 11.99 -3.65
CA GLN A 264 33.77 11.16 -4.75
C GLN A 264 34.85 11.88 -5.59
N GLN A 265 34.74 13.19 -5.78
CA GLN A 265 35.78 13.98 -6.44
C GLN A 265 37.07 14.03 -5.62
N LEU A 266 36.97 14.22 -4.30
CA LEU A 266 38.10 14.23 -3.39
C LEU A 266 38.80 12.87 -3.36
N TRP A 267 38.03 11.79 -3.24
CA TRP A 267 38.55 10.43 -3.31
C TRP A 267 39.33 10.19 -4.60
N LYS A 268 38.77 10.58 -5.76
CA LYS A 268 39.45 10.43 -7.06
C LYS A 268 40.71 11.30 -7.14
N LEU A 269 40.70 12.52 -6.59
CA LEU A 269 41.89 13.37 -6.55
C LEU A 269 42.98 12.74 -5.69
N GLN A 270 42.63 12.19 -4.53
CA GLN A 270 43.56 11.48 -3.64
C GLN A 270 44.14 10.23 -4.31
N LYS A 271 43.31 9.42 -4.98
CA LYS A 271 43.78 8.26 -5.76
C LYS A 271 44.78 8.69 -6.84
N ASN A 272 44.45 9.71 -7.63
CA ASN A 272 45.38 10.23 -8.65
C ASN A 272 46.70 10.74 -8.05
N VAL A 273 46.66 11.37 -6.86
CA VAL A 273 47.87 11.81 -6.15
C VAL A 273 48.72 10.61 -5.79
N THR A 274 48.15 9.57 -5.19
CA THR A 274 48.85 8.33 -4.83
C THR A 274 49.46 7.65 -6.06
N ASP A 275 48.70 7.55 -7.15
CA ASP A 275 49.15 6.90 -8.39
C ASP A 275 50.31 7.69 -9.05
N LEU A 276 50.23 9.03 -9.07
CA LEU A 276 51.30 9.89 -9.57
C LEU A 276 52.55 9.80 -8.70
N GLU A 277 52.41 9.76 -7.37
CA GLU A 277 53.54 9.56 -6.45
C GLU A 277 54.23 8.21 -6.69
N ALA A 278 53.46 7.15 -6.90
CA ALA A 278 54.00 5.83 -7.22
C ALA A 278 54.75 5.81 -8.57
N ARG A 279 54.22 6.47 -9.60
CA ARG A 279 54.87 6.58 -10.92
C ARG A 279 56.18 7.37 -10.88
N ILE A 280 56.19 8.50 -10.16
CA ILE A 280 57.40 9.30 -9.95
C ILE A 280 58.44 8.48 -9.17
N ALA A 281 58.02 7.76 -8.12
CA ALA A 281 58.91 6.86 -7.38
C ALA A 281 59.46 5.71 -8.26
N GLY A 282 58.69 5.30 -9.28
CA GLY A 282 59.09 4.35 -10.30
C GLY A 282 60.04 4.90 -11.38
N GLY A 283 60.39 6.19 -11.31
CA GLY A 283 61.35 6.84 -12.21
C GLY A 283 60.73 7.52 -13.44
N GLU A 284 59.41 7.75 -13.46
CA GLU A 284 58.75 8.52 -14.52
C GLU A 284 58.92 10.04 -14.27
N GLU A 285 59.65 10.72 -15.16
CA GLU A 285 59.94 12.15 -15.07
C GLU A 285 58.84 13.03 -15.70
N GLY A 286 58.68 14.27 -15.22
CA GLY A 286 57.80 15.27 -15.82
C GLY A 286 56.35 15.26 -15.29
N LEU A 287 56.08 14.50 -14.23
CA LEU A 287 54.77 14.39 -13.59
C LEU A 287 54.60 15.33 -12.37
N GLU A 288 55.66 16.02 -11.94
CA GLU A 288 55.70 16.81 -10.71
C GLU A 288 54.72 17.99 -10.74
N GLU A 289 54.58 18.65 -11.88
CA GLU A 289 53.65 19.77 -12.04
C GLU A 289 52.19 19.28 -11.99
N GLU A 290 51.90 18.11 -12.56
CA GLU A 290 50.57 17.50 -12.48
C GLU A 290 50.26 17.06 -11.05
N LEU A 291 51.21 16.43 -10.37
CA LEU A 291 51.09 16.03 -8.96
C LEU A 291 50.74 17.24 -8.08
N GLU A 292 51.47 18.34 -8.21
CA GLU A 292 51.22 19.57 -7.46
C GLU A 292 49.83 20.16 -7.75
N LYS A 293 49.38 20.12 -9.02
CA LYS A 293 48.03 20.54 -9.38
C LYS A 293 46.96 19.66 -8.72
N ARG A 294 47.14 18.33 -8.71
CA ARG A 294 46.20 17.39 -8.09
C ARG A 294 46.17 17.54 -6.56
N LYS A 295 47.33 17.70 -5.92
CA LYS A 295 47.45 17.97 -4.48
C LYS A 295 46.73 19.26 -4.07
N LYS A 296 46.96 20.36 -4.79
CA LYS A 296 46.27 21.64 -4.53
C LYS A 296 44.75 21.52 -4.72
N ALA A 297 44.30 20.77 -5.72
CA ALA A 297 42.88 20.53 -5.93
C ALA A 297 42.25 19.71 -4.80
N ALA A 298 42.91 18.64 -4.34
CA ALA A 298 42.46 17.84 -3.21
C ALA A 298 42.41 18.67 -1.91
N GLN A 299 43.47 19.44 -1.65
CA GLN A 299 43.56 20.28 -0.45
C GLN A 299 42.42 21.29 -0.38
N LYS A 300 42.04 21.91 -1.50
CA LYS A 300 40.90 22.84 -1.54
C LYS A 300 39.56 22.21 -1.12
N LEU A 301 39.36 20.92 -1.37
CA LEU A 301 38.15 20.21 -0.94
C LEU A 301 38.22 19.86 0.55
N VAL A 302 39.41 19.45 1.03
CA VAL A 302 39.66 19.21 2.45
C VAL A 302 39.49 20.50 3.28
N ASP A 303 39.97 21.63 2.78
CA ASP A 303 39.83 22.95 3.43
C ASP A 303 38.37 23.39 3.55
N LYS A 304 37.49 22.85 2.70
CA LYS A 304 36.02 23.05 2.77
C LYS A 304 35.32 22.06 3.71
N GLY A 305 36.07 21.21 4.42
CA GLY A 305 35.51 20.21 5.34
C GLY A 305 34.99 18.94 4.66
N ILE A 306 35.21 18.75 3.36
CA ILE A 306 34.78 17.55 2.63
C ILE A 306 35.64 16.36 3.05
N GLN A 307 34.99 15.24 3.34
CA GLN A 307 35.64 13.97 3.65
C GLN A 307 35.53 13.01 2.45
N PRO A 308 36.56 12.21 2.15
CA PRO A 308 36.49 11.27 1.03
C PRO A 308 35.54 10.11 1.36
N GLU A 309 34.68 9.77 0.42
CA GLU A 309 33.85 8.57 0.45
C GLU A 309 34.49 7.51 -0.46
N ALA A 310 34.70 6.29 0.06
CA ALA A 310 35.29 5.20 -0.72
C ALA A 310 34.31 4.78 -1.83
N PHE A 311 34.78 4.74 -3.08
CA PHE A 311 33.95 4.46 -4.25
C PHE A 311 34.68 3.54 -5.23
N GLU A 312 34.02 2.51 -5.75
CA GLU A 312 34.59 1.60 -6.75
C GLU A 312 34.34 2.15 -8.18
N GLU A 313 35.36 2.15 -9.03
CA GLU A 313 35.29 2.79 -10.36
C GLU A 313 34.34 2.10 -11.36
N GLU A 314 33.83 0.90 -11.05
CA GLU A 314 33.03 0.07 -11.96
C GLU A 314 31.63 0.63 -12.27
N GLU A 315 31.07 1.50 -11.41
CA GLU A 315 29.75 2.09 -11.62
C GLU A 315 29.72 3.26 -12.61
N ALA A 316 30.88 3.84 -12.99
CA ALA A 316 30.93 5.05 -13.82
C ALA A 316 31.07 4.80 -15.33
N ALA A 317 31.12 3.53 -15.77
CA ALA A 317 31.39 3.14 -17.16
C ALA A 317 30.18 2.52 -17.90
N LYS A 318 28.98 2.60 -17.33
CA LYS A 318 27.72 2.29 -18.02
C LYS A 318 26.90 3.56 -18.21
#